data_AF-A0A7X8KU43-F1
#
_entry.id   AF-A0A7X8KU43-F1
#
_cell.length_a   1.000
_cell.length_b   1.000
_cell.length_c   1.000
_cell.angle_alpha   90.00
_cell.angle_beta   90.00
_cell.angle_gamma   90.00
#
_symmetry.space_group_name_H-M   'P 1'
#
loop_
_entity.id
_entity.type
_entity.pdbx_description
1 polymer ?
#
loop_
_entity_poly.entity_id
_entity_poly.type
_entity_poly.pdbx_seq_one_letter_code
_entity_poly.pdbx_strand_id
1 'polypeptide(L)'
;MKKTTYILLVVIFSAILVLSGCSSKGITGNENEVRISIFGQLTPASAVISKEDGALVVDPKKVTSLQISSPSNADLKTLKYFVNLKYLRIDNNMERKKYDTYDLSPLQDLPLVGLDISGFEAAKPISIKSLEPLGNIESLAILDLNHCQVTSVEDLAGLTGLSRLSITDGKDFRIEDLSTLSNLTKLGEITDEVIDSKKWKYGPYITEDEPLLGLMISNGNSEEEVAALEEAILKNKNGSGQDSTNDSTKNSTKNDDSDSYYFKQYSSHKPDNKYGALLTVMLEAFDKKGEPVWNYSWENLKPTELDVASEAVAYDGKVYIEVTGTLYCLDGKSGKKLWENSNDVGGGAVIYPYRGKIYLTSYYGNVLTCLDKDSGA
;
A
#
# COMPACT_ATOMS: atom_id res chain seq x y z
N MET A 1 2.61 -56.46 36.41
CA MET A 1 3.38 -56.14 35.19
C MET A 1 2.54 -55.35 34.19
N LYS A 2 2.22 -54.07 34.42
CA LYS A 2 1.55 -53.19 33.42
C LYS A 2 1.80 -51.68 33.72
N LYS A 3 3.01 -51.30 34.14
CA LYS A 3 3.37 -49.88 34.31
C LYS A 3 4.67 -49.45 33.60
N THR A 4 5.48 -50.40 33.13
CA THR A 4 6.77 -50.09 32.49
C THR A 4 6.68 -49.87 30.98
N THR A 5 5.60 -50.34 30.31
CA THR A 5 5.46 -50.24 28.85
C THR A 5 4.91 -48.89 28.37
N TYR A 6 4.32 -48.07 29.25
CA TYR A 6 3.76 -46.76 28.87
C TYR A 6 4.78 -45.62 28.88
N ILE A 7 5.93 -45.79 29.55
CA ILE A 7 6.96 -44.75 29.62
C ILE A 7 7.88 -44.79 28.38
N LEU A 8 8.04 -45.96 27.73
CA LEU A 8 8.89 -46.07 26.54
C LEU A 8 8.23 -45.51 25.26
N LEU A 9 6.89 -45.51 25.17
CA LEU A 9 6.16 -44.95 24.02
C LEU A 9 6.04 -43.43 24.06
N VAL A 10 6.03 -42.82 25.25
CA VAL A 10 6.04 -41.36 25.38
C VAL A 10 7.43 -40.79 25.11
N VAL A 11 8.50 -41.49 25.49
CA VAL A 11 9.87 -41.02 25.20
C VAL A 11 10.21 -41.15 23.71
N ILE A 12 9.67 -42.13 22.98
CA ILE A 12 9.89 -42.25 21.52
C ILE A 12 9.07 -41.22 20.73
N PHE A 13 7.90 -40.80 21.21
CA PHE A 13 7.15 -39.69 20.59
C PHE A 13 7.74 -38.32 20.94
N SER A 14 8.34 -38.16 22.12
CA SER A 14 9.07 -36.95 22.50
C SER A 14 10.47 -36.84 21.89
N ALA A 15 11.06 -37.93 21.41
CA ALA A 15 12.36 -37.93 20.73
C ALA A 15 12.27 -37.80 19.19
N ILE A 16 11.08 -37.99 18.60
CA ILE A 16 10.85 -37.75 17.16
C ILE A 16 10.33 -36.31 16.90
N LEU A 17 9.87 -35.61 17.94
CA LEU A 17 9.52 -34.17 17.86
C LEU A 17 10.72 -33.23 18.09
N VAL A 18 11.95 -33.75 18.15
CA VAL A 18 13.19 -32.96 18.26
C VAL A 18 14.06 -33.08 16.99
N LEU A 19 13.61 -33.81 15.97
CA LEU A 19 14.30 -33.93 14.67
C LEU A 19 13.47 -33.46 13.46
N SER A 20 12.27 -32.93 13.68
CA SER A 20 11.65 -32.00 12.75
C SER A 20 11.66 -30.61 13.39
N GLY A 21 12.64 -29.80 13.03
CA GLY A 21 12.68 -28.36 13.35
C GLY A 21 11.54 -27.56 12.71
N CYS A 22 10.31 -28.10 12.67
CA CYS A 22 9.10 -27.40 12.31
C CYS A 22 8.70 -26.45 13.44
N SER A 23 9.49 -25.41 13.64
CA SER A 23 8.90 -24.12 13.97
C SER A 23 8.03 -23.75 12.77
N SER A 24 6.73 -24.01 12.85
CA SER A 24 5.72 -23.73 11.82
C SER A 24 5.46 -22.23 11.61
N LYS A 25 6.41 -21.37 11.97
CA LYS A 25 6.34 -19.92 11.91
C LYS A 25 7.77 -19.41 11.69
N GLY A 26 8.05 -18.82 10.53
CA GLY A 26 9.28 -18.05 10.33
C GLY A 26 10.14 -18.42 9.12
N ILE A 27 11.36 -17.87 9.12
CA ILE A 27 12.41 -17.99 8.11
C ILE A 27 13.63 -18.56 8.79
N THR A 28 14.03 -19.76 8.41
CA THR A 28 15.17 -20.44 9.04
C THR A 28 16.02 -21.15 8.00
N GLY A 29 17.31 -21.30 8.27
CA GLY A 29 18.20 -21.99 7.36
C GLY A 29 19.60 -21.39 7.33
N ASN A 30 20.27 -21.58 6.20
CA ASN A 30 21.63 -21.15 5.95
C ASN A 30 21.76 -20.59 4.53
N GLU A 31 22.99 -20.22 4.14
CA GLU A 31 23.32 -19.63 2.84
C GLU A 31 23.01 -20.49 1.60
N ASN A 32 22.76 -21.79 1.76
CA ASN A 32 22.47 -22.70 0.66
C ASN A 32 20.98 -23.05 0.58
N GLU A 33 20.31 -23.07 1.73
CA GLU A 33 18.91 -23.45 1.82
C GLU A 33 18.23 -22.65 2.93
N VAL A 34 17.17 -21.93 2.57
CA VAL A 34 16.28 -21.27 3.52
C VAL A 34 14.88 -21.83 3.39
N ARG A 35 14.26 -22.08 4.54
CA ARG A 35 12.86 -22.49 4.69
C ARG A 35 12.03 -21.26 5.04
N ILE A 36 10.98 -21.01 4.26
CA ILE A 36 10.05 -19.90 4.42
C ILE A 36 8.65 -20.47 4.62
N SER A 37 7.98 -20.17 5.73
CA SER A 37 6.59 -20.61 5.93
C SER A 37 5.64 -20.08 4.83
N ILE A 38 4.56 -20.81 4.51
CA ILE A 38 3.58 -20.52 3.41
C ILE A 38 2.98 -19.11 3.37
N PHE A 39 3.20 -18.29 4.40
CA PHE A 39 2.81 -16.88 4.41
C PHE A 39 3.85 -15.97 3.73
N GLY A 40 4.93 -16.54 3.19
CA GLY A 40 5.91 -15.81 2.40
C GLY A 40 5.66 -15.94 0.91
N GLN A 41 5.82 -14.84 0.17
CA GLN A 41 5.84 -14.84 -1.28
C GLN A 41 7.22 -14.44 -1.76
N LEU A 42 7.68 -15.01 -2.87
CA LEU A 42 9.00 -14.71 -3.40
C LEU A 42 9.03 -14.66 -4.91
N THR A 43 10.01 -13.95 -5.44
CA THR A 43 10.38 -14.00 -6.85
C THR A 43 11.90 -14.12 -7.00
N PRO A 44 12.36 -14.70 -8.12
CA PRO A 44 11.58 -15.47 -9.09
C PRO A 44 11.17 -16.83 -8.53
N ALA A 45 10.10 -17.43 -9.07
CA ALA A 45 9.66 -18.77 -8.67
C ALA A 45 10.73 -19.86 -8.86
N SER A 46 11.72 -19.62 -9.73
CA SER A 46 12.88 -20.50 -9.95
C SER A 46 13.86 -20.55 -8.78
N ALA A 47 13.71 -19.68 -7.78
CA ALA A 47 14.47 -19.78 -6.53
C ALA A 47 14.00 -20.93 -5.63
N VAL A 48 12.81 -21.49 -5.87
CA VAL A 48 12.27 -22.62 -5.11
C VAL A 48 12.97 -23.91 -5.55
N ILE A 49 13.64 -24.56 -4.60
CA ILE A 49 14.30 -25.86 -4.81
C ILE A 49 13.29 -27.00 -4.53
N SER A 50 12.41 -26.80 -3.55
CA SER A 50 11.41 -27.76 -3.12
C SER A 50 10.17 -27.05 -2.55
N LYS A 51 8.99 -27.66 -2.78
CA LYS A 51 7.74 -27.29 -2.11
C LYS A 51 7.49 -28.32 -1.03
N GLU A 52 7.68 -27.94 0.22
CA GLU A 52 7.30 -28.75 1.38
C GLU A 52 5.90 -28.34 1.85
N ASP A 53 5.18 -29.26 2.46
CA ASP A 53 3.88 -28.90 3.03
C ASP A 53 4.09 -27.89 4.17
N GLY A 54 3.41 -26.74 4.09
CA GLY A 54 3.56 -25.65 5.05
C GLY A 54 4.83 -24.80 4.95
N ALA A 55 5.76 -25.09 4.01
CA ALA A 55 6.96 -24.26 3.78
C ALA A 55 7.51 -24.32 2.34
N LEU A 56 8.09 -23.22 1.89
CA LEU A 56 8.93 -23.16 0.68
C LEU A 56 10.39 -23.35 1.07
N VAL A 57 11.08 -24.22 0.35
CA VAL A 57 12.54 -24.41 0.48
C VAL A 57 13.21 -23.76 -0.72
N VAL A 58 14.09 -22.80 -0.45
CA VAL A 58 14.60 -21.87 -1.47
C VAL A 58 16.11 -21.77 -1.44
N ASP A 59 16.68 -21.47 -2.60
CA ASP A 59 18.04 -20.96 -2.74
C ASP A 59 18.00 -19.44 -2.44
N PRO A 60 18.45 -18.98 -1.26
CA PRO A 60 18.31 -17.58 -0.88
C PRO A 60 19.10 -16.65 -1.79
N LYS A 61 20.14 -17.15 -2.47
CA LYS A 61 20.96 -16.36 -3.41
C LYS A 61 20.24 -16.07 -4.72
N LYS A 62 19.15 -16.77 -5.04
CA LYS A 62 18.35 -16.53 -6.25
C LYS A 62 17.15 -15.63 -5.99
N VAL A 63 16.76 -15.42 -4.74
CA VAL A 63 15.58 -14.62 -4.38
C VAL A 63 15.91 -13.13 -4.56
N THR A 64 15.08 -12.44 -5.34
CA THR A 64 15.21 -11.00 -5.62
C THR A 64 14.11 -10.18 -4.96
N SER A 65 12.95 -10.78 -4.69
CA SER A 65 11.88 -10.15 -3.93
C SER A 65 11.30 -11.14 -2.92
N LEU A 66 11.02 -10.66 -1.72
CA LEU A 66 10.49 -11.47 -0.62
C LEU A 66 9.42 -10.68 0.14
N GLN A 67 8.26 -11.28 0.32
CA GLN A 67 7.26 -10.86 1.31
C GLN A 67 7.26 -11.86 2.44
N ILE A 68 7.21 -11.38 3.68
CA ILE A 68 7.08 -12.19 4.90
C ILE A 68 6.08 -11.56 5.85
N SER A 69 5.21 -12.40 6.42
CA SER A 69 4.17 -11.96 7.34
C SER A 69 4.53 -12.33 8.78
N SER A 70 4.47 -11.33 9.64
CA SER A 70 4.76 -11.35 11.08
C SER A 70 6.04 -12.11 11.41
N PRO A 71 7.24 -11.73 10.89
CA PRO A 71 8.49 -12.38 11.27
C PRO A 71 8.83 -12.17 12.74
N SER A 72 9.58 -13.08 13.34
CA SER A 72 10.30 -12.83 14.59
C SER A 72 11.63 -12.14 14.31
N ASN A 73 12.24 -11.53 15.33
CA ASN A 73 13.60 -11.00 15.22
C ASN A 73 14.64 -12.08 14.88
N ALA A 74 14.38 -13.35 15.18
CA ALA A 74 15.23 -14.46 14.75
C ALA A 74 15.13 -14.70 13.23
N ASP A 75 13.94 -14.54 12.66
CA ASP A 75 13.71 -14.68 11.22
C ASP A 75 14.42 -13.57 10.43
N LEU A 76 14.39 -12.33 10.94
CA LEU A 76 15.12 -11.20 10.33
C LEU A 76 16.62 -11.47 10.24
N LYS A 77 17.22 -12.17 11.22
CA LYS A 77 18.65 -12.55 11.18
C LYS A 77 18.98 -13.54 10.06
N THR A 78 18.01 -14.32 9.60
CA THR A 78 18.17 -15.24 8.47
C THR A 78 18.24 -14.49 7.13
N LEU A 79 17.73 -13.25 7.06
CA LEU A 79 17.71 -12.46 5.82
C LEU A 79 19.11 -12.17 5.26
N LYS A 80 20.15 -12.20 6.09
CA LYS A 80 21.56 -12.04 5.66
C LYS A 80 22.01 -13.00 4.54
N TYR A 81 21.31 -14.13 4.35
CA TYR A 81 21.61 -15.09 3.30
C TYR A 81 21.05 -14.69 1.92
N PHE A 82 20.12 -13.73 1.88
CA PHE A 82 19.46 -13.27 0.67
C PHE A 82 20.26 -12.15 0.00
N VAL A 83 21.48 -12.48 -0.41
CA VAL A 83 22.48 -11.52 -0.91
C VAL A 83 22.12 -10.82 -2.22
N ASN A 84 21.02 -11.22 -2.87
CA ASN A 84 20.49 -10.59 -4.09
C ASN A 84 19.08 -9.99 -3.88
N LEU A 85 18.63 -9.87 -2.62
CA LEU A 85 17.31 -9.34 -2.30
C LEU A 85 17.24 -7.84 -2.61
N LYS A 86 16.37 -7.48 -3.55
CA LYS A 86 16.13 -6.11 -3.99
C LYS A 86 14.86 -5.51 -3.38
N TYR A 87 13.87 -6.34 -3.09
CA TYR A 87 12.61 -5.90 -2.49
C TYR A 87 12.23 -6.78 -1.31
N LEU A 88 11.99 -6.15 -0.17
CA LEU A 88 11.50 -6.82 1.03
C LEU A 88 10.19 -6.18 1.49
N ARG A 89 9.17 -7.00 1.67
CA ARG A 89 7.92 -6.63 2.35
C ARG A 89 7.82 -7.39 3.67
N ILE A 90 7.66 -6.66 4.77
CA ILE A 90 7.35 -7.18 6.09
C ILE A 90 5.97 -6.68 6.47
N ASP A 91 5.02 -7.56 6.70
CA ASP A 91 3.72 -7.18 7.25
C ASP A 91 3.43 -7.85 8.60
N ASN A 92 2.37 -7.45 9.30
CA ASN A 92 1.92 -8.13 10.53
C ASN A 92 0.50 -8.71 10.43
N ASN A 93 0.10 -9.18 9.24
CA ASN A 93 -1.27 -9.63 8.90
C ASN A 93 -1.80 -10.85 9.69
N MET A 94 -1.04 -11.36 10.67
CA MET A 94 -1.43 -12.49 11.50
C MET A 94 -1.72 -12.03 12.92
N GLU A 95 -2.87 -12.45 13.47
CA GLU A 95 -3.25 -12.18 14.87
C GLU A 95 -2.22 -12.76 15.85
N ARG A 96 -1.26 -11.94 16.26
CA ARG A 96 -0.36 -12.28 17.37
C ARG A 96 -0.91 -11.68 18.66
N LYS A 97 -0.91 -12.48 19.73
CA LYS A 97 -1.24 -12.02 21.08
C LYS A 97 -0.25 -10.96 21.61
N LYS A 98 0.97 -10.93 21.05
CA LYS A 98 2.04 -10.01 21.39
C LYS A 98 2.96 -9.85 20.18
N TYR A 99 3.26 -8.60 19.81
CA TYR A 99 4.25 -8.28 18.79
C TYR A 99 5.60 -8.02 19.45
N ASP A 100 6.67 -8.49 18.82
CA ASP A 100 8.03 -8.10 19.21
C ASP A 100 8.27 -6.68 18.71
N THR A 101 9.10 -5.90 19.42
CA THR A 101 9.72 -4.72 18.82
C THR A 101 10.76 -5.21 17.83
N TYR A 102 10.60 -4.87 16.55
CA TYR A 102 11.49 -5.33 15.49
C TYR A 102 12.83 -4.60 15.53
N ASP A 103 13.89 -5.40 15.51
CA ASP A 103 15.27 -4.98 15.37
C ASP A 103 15.69 -5.12 13.91
N LEU A 104 15.84 -3.97 13.24
CA LEU A 104 16.13 -3.91 11.81
C LEU A 104 17.63 -4.04 11.48
N SER A 105 18.51 -4.20 12.48
CA SER A 105 19.95 -4.37 12.26
C SER A 105 20.31 -5.41 11.19
N PRO A 106 19.61 -6.56 11.05
CA PRO A 106 19.89 -7.52 9.99
C PRO A 106 19.65 -7.03 8.54
N LEU A 107 18.95 -5.91 8.36
CA LEU A 107 18.64 -5.35 7.04
C LEU A 107 19.76 -4.46 6.49
N GLN A 108 20.63 -3.92 7.35
CA GLN A 108 21.59 -2.86 7.01
C GLN A 108 22.57 -3.23 5.87
N ASP A 109 22.88 -4.54 5.74
CA ASP A 109 23.84 -5.05 4.75
C ASP A 109 23.15 -5.66 3.52
N LEU A 110 21.82 -5.63 3.47
CA LEU A 110 21.05 -6.16 2.34
C LEU A 110 21.04 -5.15 1.20
N PRO A 111 21.16 -5.59 -0.07
CA PRO A 111 21.19 -4.69 -1.21
C PRO A 111 19.77 -4.27 -1.63
N LEU A 112 18.95 -3.86 -0.64
CA LEU A 112 17.56 -3.48 -0.83
C LEU A 112 17.48 -2.19 -1.64
N VAL A 113 16.54 -2.20 -2.57
CA VAL A 113 16.14 -1.05 -3.37
C VAL A 113 14.74 -0.60 -2.95
N GLY A 114 13.88 -1.55 -2.60
CA GLY A 114 12.59 -1.27 -1.98
C GLY A 114 12.40 -1.99 -0.65
N LEU A 115 11.88 -1.27 0.33
CA LEU A 115 11.46 -1.81 1.62
C LEU A 115 10.06 -1.33 1.95
N ASP A 116 9.17 -2.28 2.25
CA ASP A 116 7.82 -2.04 2.74
C ASP A 116 7.66 -2.71 4.10
N ILE A 117 7.42 -1.94 5.14
CA ILE A 117 7.04 -2.44 6.45
C ILE A 117 5.64 -1.93 6.76
N SER A 118 4.68 -2.84 6.83
CA SER A 118 3.26 -2.49 6.94
C SER A 118 2.57 -3.22 8.10
N GLY A 119 2.13 -2.47 9.11
CA GLY A 119 1.15 -2.95 10.06
C GLY A 119 -0.22 -3.15 9.40
N PHE A 120 -1.04 -4.01 10.00
CA PHE A 120 -2.36 -4.40 9.51
C PHE A 120 -3.35 -3.25 9.64
N GLU A 121 -3.28 -2.51 10.75
CA GLU A 121 -4.12 -1.34 11.01
C GLU A 121 -3.43 -0.40 12.00
N ALA A 122 -3.81 0.88 11.98
CA ALA A 122 -3.27 1.91 12.87
C ALA A 122 -3.44 1.56 14.37
N ALA A 123 -4.45 0.77 14.75
CA ALA A 123 -4.68 0.32 16.12
C ALA A 123 -3.73 -0.81 16.56
N LYS A 124 -3.04 -1.47 15.62
CA LYS A 124 -2.06 -2.55 15.86
C LYS A 124 -0.78 -2.31 15.05
N PRO A 125 -0.09 -1.19 15.29
CA PRO A 125 1.09 -0.85 14.52
C PRO A 125 2.26 -1.78 14.90
N ILE A 126 3.21 -1.91 13.98
CA ILE A 126 4.50 -2.56 14.21
C ILE A 126 5.35 -1.62 15.05
N SER A 127 5.95 -2.13 16.12
CA SER A 127 6.93 -1.38 16.90
C SER A 127 8.32 -1.63 16.32
N ILE A 128 9.03 -0.57 15.92
CA ILE A 128 10.39 -0.63 15.40
C ILE A 128 11.34 -0.03 16.43
N LYS A 129 12.46 -0.70 16.72
CA LYS A 129 13.42 -0.25 17.74
C LYS A 129 14.14 1.04 17.34
N SER A 130 14.52 1.14 16.07
CA SER A 130 15.26 2.28 15.49
C SER A 130 15.25 2.13 13.95
N LEU A 131 15.33 3.26 13.25
CA LEU A 131 15.47 3.32 11.79
C LEU A 131 16.93 3.43 11.33
N GLU A 132 17.90 3.62 12.23
CA GLU A 132 19.34 3.69 11.95
C GLU A 132 19.83 2.64 10.94
N PRO A 133 19.45 1.34 11.04
CA PRO A 133 19.89 0.33 10.08
C PRO A 133 19.47 0.63 8.63
N LEU A 134 18.34 1.32 8.44
CA LEU A 134 17.83 1.67 7.12
C LEU A 134 18.61 2.81 6.48
N GLY A 135 19.11 3.76 7.28
CA GLY A 135 19.94 4.88 6.83
C GLY A 135 21.25 4.46 6.15
N ASN A 136 21.72 3.24 6.43
CA ASN A 136 22.92 2.66 5.84
C ASN A 136 22.67 1.97 4.48
N ILE A 137 21.42 1.82 4.06
CA ILE A 137 21.08 1.13 2.80
C ILE A 137 21.00 2.18 1.68
N GLU A 138 22.17 2.65 1.23
CA GLU A 138 22.29 3.72 0.21
C GLU A 138 21.55 3.42 -1.11
N SER A 139 21.29 2.14 -1.40
CA SER A 139 20.56 1.70 -2.59
C SER A 139 19.04 1.83 -2.49
N LEU A 140 18.49 2.21 -1.33
CA LEU A 140 17.04 2.39 -1.18
C LEU A 140 16.54 3.52 -2.07
N ALA A 141 15.63 3.16 -2.99
CA ALA A 141 14.87 4.08 -3.82
C ALA A 141 13.41 4.20 -3.33
N ILE A 142 12.89 3.17 -2.65
CA ILE A 142 11.50 3.09 -2.20
C ILE A 142 11.48 2.66 -0.73
N LEU A 143 10.89 3.50 0.13
CA LEU A 143 10.66 3.18 1.53
C LEU A 143 9.22 3.48 1.92
N ASP A 144 8.48 2.42 2.27
CA ASP A 144 7.12 2.51 2.81
C ASP A 144 7.11 2.00 4.25
N LEU A 145 6.71 2.86 5.19
CA LEU A 145 6.54 2.57 6.60
C LEU A 145 5.08 2.86 7.00
N ASN A 146 4.22 1.85 6.90
CA ASN A 146 2.81 1.97 7.23
C ASN A 146 2.56 1.36 8.60
N HIS A 147 1.90 2.10 9.48
CA HIS A 147 1.54 1.67 10.83
C HIS A 147 2.76 1.11 11.58
N CYS A 148 3.83 1.90 11.65
CA CYS A 148 5.13 1.54 12.23
C CYS A 148 5.52 2.38 13.46
N GLN A 149 4.63 3.26 13.93
CA GLN A 149 4.86 4.13 15.10
C GLN A 149 6.10 5.02 14.95
N VAL A 150 6.32 5.59 13.76
CA VAL A 150 7.52 6.37 13.49
C VAL A 150 7.42 7.75 14.14
N THR A 151 8.30 8.03 15.11
CA THR A 151 8.35 9.32 15.81
C THR A 151 9.62 10.12 15.53
N SER A 152 10.62 9.50 14.90
CA SER A 152 11.84 10.18 14.44
C SER A 152 12.25 9.63 13.09
N VAL A 153 12.83 10.50 12.26
CA VAL A 153 13.26 10.22 10.88
C VAL A 153 14.68 10.71 10.60
N GLU A 154 15.41 11.16 11.62
CA GLU A 154 16.80 11.66 11.48
C GLU A 154 17.71 10.63 10.80
N ASP A 155 17.54 9.35 11.16
CA ASP A 155 18.27 8.22 10.58
C ASP A 155 18.06 8.06 9.07
N LEU A 156 16.98 8.62 8.50
CA LEU A 156 16.67 8.53 7.07
C LEU A 156 17.25 9.70 6.26
N ALA A 157 17.79 10.74 6.91
CA ALA A 157 18.24 11.98 6.27
C ALA A 157 19.34 11.75 5.21
N GLY A 158 20.14 10.69 5.37
CA GLY A 158 21.21 10.32 4.44
C GLY A 158 20.74 9.64 3.14
N LEU A 159 19.49 9.17 3.08
CA LEU A 159 18.93 8.40 1.96
C LEU A 159 18.55 9.28 0.76
N THR A 160 19.45 10.15 0.32
CA THR A 160 19.27 11.12 -0.77
C THR A 160 18.96 10.49 -2.14
N GLY A 161 19.10 9.16 -2.24
CA GLY A 161 18.70 8.34 -3.39
C GLY A 161 17.20 8.03 -3.47
N LEU A 162 16.42 8.29 -2.42
CA LEU A 162 15.00 7.92 -2.36
C LEU A 162 14.17 8.67 -3.43
N SER A 163 13.45 7.89 -4.23
CA SER A 163 12.38 8.33 -5.13
C SER A 163 11.02 8.36 -4.45
N ARG A 164 10.84 7.53 -3.40
CA ARG A 164 9.60 7.44 -2.63
C ARG A 164 9.89 7.27 -1.15
N LEU A 165 9.23 8.08 -0.33
CA LEU A 165 9.12 7.89 1.11
C LEU A 165 7.65 8.03 1.53
N SER A 166 7.06 6.95 2.02
CA SER A 166 5.73 6.96 2.61
C SER A 166 5.81 6.60 4.09
N ILE A 167 5.29 7.45 4.97
CA ILE A 167 5.10 7.16 6.39
C ILE A 167 3.63 7.42 6.72
N THR A 168 2.89 6.34 6.95
CA THR A 168 1.44 6.40 7.19
C THR A 168 1.14 5.79 8.55
N ASP A 169 0.93 6.62 9.56
CA ASP A 169 0.67 6.19 10.93
C ASP A 169 -0.68 6.73 11.44
N GLY A 170 -1.15 6.19 12.57
CA GLY A 170 -2.30 6.77 13.25
C GLY A 170 -2.01 8.19 13.76
N LYS A 171 -3.06 8.98 14.02
CA LYS A 171 -2.96 10.38 14.49
C LYS A 171 -2.21 10.54 15.82
N ASP A 172 -2.09 9.47 16.60
CA ASP A 172 -1.39 9.46 17.89
C ASP A 172 0.14 9.39 17.74
N PHE A 173 0.66 9.07 16.55
CA PHE A 173 2.10 8.99 16.29
C PHE A 173 2.51 10.14 15.38
N ARG A 174 3.52 10.89 15.80
CA ARG A 174 3.95 12.10 15.12
C ARG A 174 5.47 12.12 15.09
N ILE A 175 6.02 12.58 13.97
CA ILE A 175 7.45 12.78 13.80
C ILE A 175 7.83 14.13 14.44
N GLU A 176 8.81 14.10 15.33
CA GLU A 176 9.23 15.28 16.09
C GLU A 176 9.90 16.35 15.23
N ASP A 177 10.76 15.94 14.29
CA ASP A 177 11.47 16.84 13.38
C ASP A 177 11.51 16.27 11.95
N LEU A 178 10.65 16.83 11.10
CA LEU A 178 10.59 16.51 9.67
C LEU A 178 11.72 17.18 8.86
N SER A 179 12.34 18.25 9.37
CA SER A 179 13.28 19.09 8.60
C SER A 179 14.56 18.35 8.20
N THR A 180 14.89 17.28 8.92
CA THR A 180 16.00 16.37 8.62
C THR A 180 15.87 15.70 7.24
N LEU A 181 14.65 15.56 6.72
CA LEU A 181 14.36 14.98 5.41
C LEU A 181 14.49 15.97 4.25
N SER A 182 14.82 17.24 4.51
CA SER A 182 14.85 18.30 3.49
C SER A 182 15.87 18.08 2.36
N ASN A 183 16.81 17.14 2.50
CA ASN A 183 17.80 16.81 1.47
C ASN A 183 17.39 15.63 0.57
N LEU A 184 16.19 15.05 0.75
CA LEU A 184 15.65 13.98 -0.10
C LEU A 184 15.17 14.52 -1.46
N THR A 185 16.08 15.12 -2.21
CA THR A 185 15.79 15.91 -3.44
C THR A 185 15.38 15.07 -4.65
N LYS A 186 15.59 13.75 -4.60
CA LYS A 186 15.19 12.80 -5.64
C LYS A 186 13.77 12.25 -5.48
N LEU A 187 13.04 12.64 -4.43
CA LEU A 187 11.64 12.24 -4.28
C LEU A 187 10.83 12.66 -5.51
N GLY A 188 10.04 11.72 -6.04
CA GLY A 188 9.25 11.89 -7.26
C GLY A 188 9.98 11.53 -8.56
N GLU A 189 11.29 11.25 -8.52
CA GLU A 189 12.04 10.91 -9.73
C GLU A 189 11.87 9.43 -10.13
N ILE A 190 11.57 9.19 -11.40
CA ILE A 190 11.58 7.85 -11.99
C ILE A 190 13.04 7.50 -12.32
N THR A 191 13.62 6.59 -11.56
CA THR A 191 14.97 6.05 -11.80
C THR A 191 14.90 4.64 -12.41
N ASP A 192 16.04 4.11 -12.85
CA ASP A 192 16.13 2.74 -13.36
C ASP A 192 15.70 1.71 -12.28
N GLU A 193 16.03 1.99 -11.02
CA GLU A 193 15.61 1.19 -9.86
C GLU A 193 14.08 1.13 -9.72
N VAL A 194 13.40 2.26 -9.90
CA VAL A 194 11.94 2.37 -9.90
C VAL A 194 11.34 1.68 -11.13
N ILE A 195 11.98 1.75 -12.29
CA ILE A 195 11.50 1.01 -13.48
C ILE A 195 11.59 -0.50 -13.24
N ASP A 196 12.69 -0.98 -12.65
CA ASP A 196 12.87 -2.38 -12.31
C ASP A 196 11.85 -2.89 -11.27
N SER A 197 11.31 -2.00 -10.43
CA SER A 197 10.28 -2.37 -9.47
C SER A 197 8.94 -2.78 -10.08
N LYS A 198 8.72 -2.61 -11.40
CA LYS A 198 7.56 -3.19 -12.11
C LYS A 198 7.50 -4.72 -11.99
N LYS A 199 8.65 -5.36 -11.77
CA LYS A 199 8.75 -6.82 -11.58
C LYS A 199 8.35 -7.26 -10.17
N TRP A 200 8.20 -6.32 -9.25
CA TRP A 200 7.87 -6.61 -7.86
C TRP A 200 6.36 -6.55 -7.68
N LYS A 201 5.76 -7.64 -7.19
CA LYS A 201 4.30 -7.78 -7.05
C LYS A 201 3.63 -6.69 -6.19
N TYR A 202 4.40 -6.02 -5.35
CA TYR A 202 3.97 -4.97 -4.42
C TYR A 202 4.79 -3.68 -4.58
N GLY A 203 5.36 -3.47 -5.78
CA GLY A 203 6.10 -2.24 -6.09
C GLY A 203 5.20 -1.00 -6.05
N PRO A 204 5.77 0.21 -6.19
CA PRO A 204 5.08 1.49 -6.03
C PRO A 204 4.07 1.80 -7.15
N TYR A 205 3.72 0.87 -8.02
CA TYR A 205 2.93 1.09 -9.24
C TYR A 205 1.42 1.02 -8.96
N ILE A 206 0.68 2.08 -9.31
CA ILE A 206 -0.81 2.09 -9.34
C ILE A 206 -1.29 1.25 -10.52
N THR A 207 -0.66 1.49 -11.67
CA THR A 207 -0.86 0.78 -12.93
C THR A 207 0.49 0.31 -13.43
N GLU A 208 0.54 -0.51 -14.49
CA GLU A 208 1.81 -0.97 -15.05
C GLU A 208 2.76 0.16 -15.48
N ASP A 209 2.27 1.40 -15.62
CA ASP A 209 3.04 2.54 -16.11
C ASP A 209 3.17 3.72 -15.15
N GLU A 210 2.33 3.81 -14.12
CA GLU A 210 2.30 4.97 -13.22
C GLU A 210 2.70 4.58 -11.78
N PRO A 211 3.91 4.94 -11.33
CA PRO A 211 4.33 4.75 -9.95
C PRO A 211 3.86 5.90 -9.04
N LEU A 212 3.35 5.55 -7.88
CA LEU A 212 3.24 6.43 -6.71
C LEU A 212 4.66 6.72 -6.21
N LEU A 213 5.16 7.91 -6.47
CA LEU A 213 6.46 8.40 -6.01
C LEU A 213 6.28 9.69 -5.21
N GLY A 214 7.36 10.16 -4.59
CA GLY A 214 7.36 11.39 -3.82
C GLY A 214 7.27 11.14 -2.32
N LEU A 215 6.86 12.19 -1.61
CA LEU A 215 6.69 12.18 -0.16
C LEU A 215 5.21 11.96 0.19
N MET A 216 4.94 11.04 1.09
CA MET A 216 3.61 10.86 1.68
C MET A 216 3.77 10.74 3.20
N ILE A 217 3.39 11.76 3.94
CA ILE A 217 3.36 11.72 5.41
C ILE A 217 1.91 11.90 5.85
N SER A 218 1.34 10.81 6.37
CA SER A 218 -0.02 10.79 6.90
C SER A 218 0.01 10.20 8.30
N ASN A 219 0.36 11.01 9.28
CA ASN A 219 0.45 10.67 10.70
C ASN A 219 -0.12 11.81 11.56
N GLY A 220 0.35 11.99 12.80
CA GLY A 220 -0.02 13.10 13.68
C GLY A 220 0.67 14.45 13.38
N ASN A 221 1.51 14.55 12.33
CA ASN A 221 1.99 15.84 11.84
C ASN A 221 0.88 16.62 11.13
N SER A 222 0.92 17.95 11.20
CA SER A 222 -0.08 18.78 10.50
C SER A 222 0.27 18.94 9.03
N GLU A 223 -0.75 19.25 8.21
CA GLU A 223 -0.56 19.49 6.77
C GLU A 223 0.45 20.62 6.51
N GLU A 224 0.48 21.65 7.36
CA GLU A 224 1.42 22.76 7.23
C GLU A 224 2.88 22.34 7.42
N GLU A 225 3.15 21.36 8.28
CA GLU A 225 4.51 20.88 8.53
C GLU A 225 5.01 19.99 7.41
N VAL A 226 4.13 19.16 6.86
CA VAL A 226 4.42 18.34 5.68
C VAL A 226 4.67 19.25 4.48
N ALA A 227 3.82 20.26 4.27
CA ALA A 227 4.01 21.26 3.21
C ALA A 227 5.33 22.04 3.37
N ALA A 228 5.68 22.46 4.60
CA ALA A 228 6.95 23.13 4.86
C ALA A 228 8.17 22.26 4.54
N LEU A 229 8.09 20.94 4.81
CA LEU A 229 9.12 19.99 4.40
C LEU A 229 9.19 19.87 2.87
N GLU A 230 8.07 19.71 2.18
CA GLU A 230 8.02 19.63 0.72
C GLU A 230 8.64 20.87 0.05
N GLU A 231 8.32 22.07 0.55
CA GLU A 231 8.93 23.33 0.11
C GLU A 231 10.45 23.35 0.33
N ALA A 232 10.92 22.87 1.49
CA ALA A 232 12.35 22.78 1.79
C ALA A 232 13.07 21.82 0.84
N ILE A 233 12.48 20.67 0.53
CA ILE A 233 13.00 19.69 -0.44
C ILE A 233 13.09 20.33 -1.82
N LEU A 234 12.03 21.01 -2.27
CA LEU A 234 12.02 21.67 -3.58
C LEU A 234 13.07 22.78 -3.68
N LYS A 235 13.25 23.56 -2.61
CA LYS A 235 14.28 24.59 -2.55
C LYS A 235 15.69 24.00 -2.61
N ASN A 236 15.95 22.93 -1.87
CA ASN A 236 17.25 22.25 -1.88
C ASN A 236 17.53 21.58 -3.23
N LYS A 237 16.51 21.05 -3.90
CA LYS A 237 16.60 20.53 -5.27
C LYS A 237 17.10 21.60 -6.23
N ASN A 238 16.55 22.82 -6.15
CA ASN A 238 16.94 23.95 -7.01
C ASN A 238 18.28 24.60 -6.63
N GLY A 239 18.77 24.41 -5.41
CA GLY A 239 20.01 25.01 -4.90
C GLY A 239 21.30 24.23 -5.19
N SER A 240 21.21 22.99 -5.67
CA SER A 240 22.36 22.06 -5.77
C SER A 240 23.18 22.13 -7.08
N GLY A 241 22.90 23.06 -8.02
CA GLY A 241 23.77 23.34 -9.18
C GLY A 241 23.10 24.09 -10.33
N GLN A 242 23.76 25.15 -10.84
CA GLN A 242 23.27 26.14 -11.84
C GLN A 242 23.28 25.68 -13.31
N ASP A 243 22.51 26.46 -14.11
CA ASP A 243 22.59 26.74 -15.56
C ASP A 243 21.64 25.96 -16.50
N SER A 244 20.45 26.53 -16.73
CA SER A 244 19.92 26.59 -18.09
C SER A 244 19.44 28.01 -18.37
N THR A 245 20.26 28.70 -19.16
CA THR A 245 19.85 29.81 -20.02
C THR A 245 18.56 29.47 -20.76
N ASN A 246 17.67 30.45 -20.84
CA ASN A 246 16.61 30.48 -21.85
C ASN A 246 17.19 30.11 -23.22
N ASP A 247 16.75 28.98 -23.78
CA ASP A 247 16.58 28.86 -25.21
C ASP A 247 15.11 28.51 -25.50
N SER A 248 14.38 29.56 -25.82
CA SER A 248 13.14 29.47 -26.56
C SER A 248 13.50 29.30 -28.04
N THR A 249 13.33 28.11 -28.60
CA THR A 249 12.48 27.92 -29.79
C THR A 249 12.33 26.45 -30.22
N LYS A 250 11.06 26.01 -30.15
CA LYS A 250 10.37 25.10 -31.08
C LYS A 250 10.98 23.72 -31.35
N ASN A 251 10.35 22.73 -30.72
CA ASN A 251 9.49 21.86 -31.50
C ASN A 251 8.13 21.71 -30.83
N SER A 252 7.12 22.24 -31.51
CA SER A 252 5.72 22.11 -31.17
C SER A 252 5.23 20.70 -31.47
N THR A 253 4.67 20.03 -30.47
CA THR A 253 3.54 19.10 -30.67
C THR A 253 2.65 19.17 -29.43
N LYS A 254 1.61 20.02 -29.57
CA LYS A 254 0.32 20.06 -28.87
C LYS A 254 0.28 19.98 -27.33
N ASN A 255 -0.30 21.04 -26.75
CA ASN A 255 -1.05 21.01 -25.50
C ASN A 255 -1.71 19.65 -25.28
N ASP A 256 -1.52 19.06 -24.10
CA ASP A 256 -2.62 18.34 -23.48
C ASP A 256 -2.95 19.07 -22.17
N ASP A 257 -4.04 19.82 -22.26
CA ASP A 257 -4.71 20.48 -21.16
C ASP A 257 -5.46 19.36 -20.42
N SER A 258 -4.72 18.53 -19.64
CA SER A 258 -5.38 17.47 -18.87
C SER A 258 -6.18 18.14 -17.76
N ASP A 259 -7.48 18.24 -17.99
CA ASP A 259 -8.49 18.66 -17.02
C ASP A 259 -8.55 17.62 -15.87
N SER A 260 -7.55 17.62 -15.00
CA SER A 260 -7.55 16.79 -13.79
C SER A 260 -8.57 17.35 -12.81
N TYR A 261 -9.53 16.53 -12.40
CA TYR A 261 -10.56 16.86 -11.42
C TYR A 261 -10.42 15.98 -10.19
N TYR A 262 -10.75 16.56 -9.04
CA TYR A 262 -10.81 15.89 -7.74
C TYR A 262 -12.26 15.79 -7.31
N PHE A 263 -12.64 14.66 -6.71
CA PHE A 263 -14.02 14.43 -6.29
C PHE A 263 -14.10 14.23 -4.78
N LYS A 264 -15.09 14.87 -4.16
CA LYS A 264 -15.39 14.73 -2.74
C LYS A 264 -16.81 14.20 -2.59
N GLN A 265 -16.94 13.06 -1.92
CA GLN A 265 -18.22 12.48 -1.55
C GLN A 265 -18.45 12.65 -0.05
N TYR A 266 -19.67 13.03 0.33
CA TYR A 266 -20.10 13.05 1.72
C TYR A 266 -21.62 12.93 1.82
N SER A 267 -22.12 12.58 3.00
CA SER A 267 -23.54 12.43 3.26
C SER A 267 -24.02 13.34 4.39
N SER A 268 -25.28 13.73 4.32
CA SER A 268 -25.99 14.43 5.40
C SER A 268 -27.30 13.73 5.68
N HIS A 269 -27.89 14.00 6.84
CA HIS A 269 -29.16 13.41 7.25
C HIS A 269 -30.14 14.49 7.70
N LYS A 270 -31.42 14.27 7.43
CA LYS A 270 -32.52 15.07 7.98
C LYS A 270 -33.54 14.18 8.70
N PRO A 271 -34.16 14.64 9.80
CA PRO A 271 -35.18 13.86 10.49
C PRO A 271 -36.38 13.53 9.59
N ASP A 272 -36.94 12.33 9.73
CA ASP A 272 -38.15 11.90 9.04
C ASP A 272 -39.04 11.05 9.95
N ASN A 273 -40.36 11.30 9.90
CA ASN A 273 -41.32 10.69 10.82
C ASN A 273 -41.56 9.20 10.57
N LYS A 274 -41.25 8.69 9.36
CA LYS A 274 -41.52 7.30 8.98
C LYS A 274 -40.28 6.41 9.08
N TYR A 275 -39.12 6.95 8.74
CA TYR A 275 -37.86 6.18 8.69
C TYR A 275 -36.82 6.62 9.73
N GLY A 276 -37.16 7.60 10.60
CA GLY A 276 -36.25 8.19 11.58
C GLY A 276 -35.38 9.29 10.97
N ALA A 277 -34.68 8.98 9.88
CA ALA A 277 -33.90 9.94 9.10
C ALA A 277 -33.92 9.61 7.60
N LEU A 278 -33.82 10.66 6.77
CA LEU A 278 -33.54 10.55 5.34
C LEU A 278 -32.12 11.04 5.08
N LEU A 279 -31.41 10.34 4.20
CA LEU A 279 -30.04 10.65 3.82
C LEU A 279 -30.02 11.48 2.53
N THR A 280 -28.99 12.31 2.41
CA THR A 280 -28.59 12.98 1.17
C THR A 280 -27.14 12.64 0.90
N VAL A 281 -26.83 12.12 -0.27
CA VAL A 281 -25.45 11.89 -0.74
C VAL A 281 -25.10 13.04 -1.68
N MET A 282 -23.96 13.67 -1.45
CA MET A 282 -23.40 14.75 -2.26
C MET A 282 -22.08 14.31 -2.85
N LEU A 283 -21.89 14.64 -4.13
CA LEU A 283 -20.66 14.46 -4.87
C LEU A 283 -20.28 15.81 -5.47
N GLU A 284 -19.13 16.33 -5.06
CA GLU A 284 -18.58 17.61 -5.53
C GLU A 284 -17.32 17.35 -6.35
N ALA A 285 -17.14 18.12 -7.42
CA ALA A 285 -15.94 18.12 -8.24
C ALA A 285 -15.18 19.43 -8.08
N PHE A 286 -13.85 19.33 -8.04
CA PHE A 286 -12.92 20.44 -7.93
C PHE A 286 -11.90 20.37 -9.06
N ASP A 287 -11.46 21.52 -9.54
CA ASP A 287 -10.37 21.58 -10.51
C ASP A 287 -9.01 21.31 -9.82
N LYS A 288 -7.93 21.33 -10.61
CA LYS A 288 -6.56 21.12 -10.11
C LYS A 288 -6.05 22.14 -9.08
N LYS A 289 -6.79 23.23 -8.86
CA LYS A 289 -6.49 24.25 -7.85
C LYS A 289 -7.37 24.09 -6.61
N GLY A 290 -8.29 23.13 -6.60
CA GLY A 290 -9.26 22.94 -5.52
C GLY A 290 -10.48 23.84 -5.65
N GLU A 291 -10.72 24.48 -6.79
CA GLU A 291 -11.89 25.34 -6.99
C GLU A 291 -13.11 24.49 -7.39
N PRO A 292 -14.30 24.73 -6.80
CA PRO A 292 -15.49 23.93 -7.08
C PRO A 292 -15.97 24.12 -8.53
N VAL A 293 -16.19 23.01 -9.23
CA VAL A 293 -16.60 22.98 -10.64
C VAL A 293 -18.08 22.64 -10.78
N TRP A 294 -18.50 21.53 -10.16
CA TRP A 294 -19.89 21.08 -10.17
C TRP A 294 -20.19 20.27 -8.91
N ASN A 295 -21.48 20.11 -8.61
CA ASN A 295 -21.97 19.19 -7.59
C ASN A 295 -23.16 18.41 -8.12
N TYR A 296 -23.36 17.21 -7.57
CA TYR A 296 -24.50 16.34 -7.83
C TYR A 296 -24.99 15.77 -6.50
N SER A 297 -26.29 15.77 -6.27
CA SER A 297 -26.88 15.22 -5.05
C SER A 297 -27.98 14.21 -5.32
N TRP A 298 -28.05 13.22 -4.45
CA TRP A 298 -29.16 12.27 -4.34
C TRP A 298 -29.85 12.49 -2.99
N GLU A 299 -31.07 13.00 -3.02
CA GLU A 299 -31.79 13.44 -1.84
C GLU A 299 -32.93 12.49 -1.46
N ASN A 300 -33.35 12.57 -0.19
CA ASN A 300 -34.48 11.80 0.34
C ASN A 300 -34.27 10.28 0.26
N LEU A 301 -33.01 9.84 0.42
CA LEU A 301 -32.65 8.44 0.40
C LEU A 301 -33.07 7.77 1.69
N LYS A 302 -33.65 6.57 1.57
CA LYS A 302 -34.01 5.75 2.72
C LYS A 302 -32.77 5.01 3.21
N PRO A 303 -32.44 5.08 4.51
CA PRO A 303 -31.34 4.30 5.07
C PRO A 303 -31.52 2.81 4.79
N THR A 304 -30.41 2.13 4.48
CA THR A 304 -30.31 0.68 4.33
C THR A 304 -29.41 0.13 5.45
N GLU A 305 -29.28 -1.20 5.55
CA GLU A 305 -28.39 -1.83 6.53
C GLU A 305 -26.88 -1.65 6.21
N LEU A 306 -26.53 -1.26 4.97
CA LEU A 306 -25.16 -1.36 4.42
C LEU A 306 -24.62 -0.06 3.82
N ASP A 307 -25.28 1.06 4.10
CA ASP A 307 -25.10 2.38 3.47
C ASP A 307 -25.89 2.58 2.16
N VAL A 308 -26.21 3.83 1.85
CA VAL A 308 -27.09 4.23 0.73
C VAL A 308 -26.34 4.49 -0.57
N ALA A 309 -25.01 4.56 -0.52
CA ALA A 309 -24.17 4.74 -1.69
C ALA A 309 -22.81 4.04 -1.55
N SER A 310 -22.23 3.63 -2.68
CA SER A 310 -20.83 3.21 -2.77
C SER A 310 -19.88 4.42 -2.68
N GLU A 311 -18.58 4.15 -2.60
CA GLU A 311 -17.57 5.15 -2.97
C GLU A 311 -17.71 5.51 -4.46
N ALA A 312 -17.53 6.79 -4.78
CA ALA A 312 -17.45 7.27 -6.15
C ALA A 312 -16.08 6.94 -6.77
N VAL A 313 -16.07 6.40 -7.98
CA VAL A 313 -14.87 6.01 -8.71
C VAL A 313 -14.74 6.80 -9.99
N ALA A 314 -13.64 7.53 -10.16
CA ALA A 314 -13.32 8.23 -11.40
C ALA A 314 -12.52 7.32 -12.34
N TYR A 315 -12.94 7.21 -13.60
CA TYR A 315 -12.25 6.42 -14.62
C TYR A 315 -12.59 6.91 -16.03
N ASP A 316 -11.57 7.12 -16.85
CA ASP A 316 -11.72 7.50 -18.27
C ASP A 316 -12.63 8.73 -18.49
N GLY A 317 -12.39 9.79 -17.71
CA GLY A 317 -13.15 11.04 -17.77
C GLY A 317 -14.59 10.95 -17.25
N LYS A 318 -14.97 9.85 -16.59
CA LYS A 318 -16.30 9.61 -16.02
C LYS A 318 -16.22 9.35 -14.53
N VAL A 319 -17.33 9.53 -13.82
CA VAL A 319 -17.47 9.20 -12.40
C VAL A 319 -18.61 8.21 -12.22
N TYR A 320 -18.33 7.11 -11.53
CA TYR A 320 -19.25 6.02 -11.27
C TYR A 320 -19.59 5.99 -9.79
N ILE A 321 -20.88 5.93 -9.46
CA ILE A 321 -21.33 5.80 -8.06
C ILE A 321 -22.63 5.01 -8.02
N GLU A 322 -22.69 4.03 -7.13
CA GLU A 322 -23.91 3.30 -6.84
C GLU A 322 -24.67 4.03 -5.75
N VAL A 323 -25.96 4.27 -5.97
CA VAL A 323 -26.86 4.88 -4.97
C VAL A 323 -28.17 4.10 -4.94
N THR A 324 -28.45 3.46 -3.81
CA THR A 324 -29.70 2.72 -3.53
C THR A 324 -30.08 1.66 -4.57
N GLY A 325 -29.11 0.87 -5.03
CA GLY A 325 -29.25 -0.19 -6.02
C GLY A 325 -29.26 0.31 -7.47
N THR A 326 -28.82 1.54 -7.73
CA THR A 326 -28.68 2.08 -9.08
C THR A 326 -27.27 2.61 -9.28
N LEU A 327 -26.56 2.09 -10.28
CA LEU A 327 -25.27 2.62 -10.69
C LEU A 327 -25.49 3.81 -11.62
N TYR A 328 -24.87 4.94 -11.27
CA TYR A 328 -24.85 6.15 -12.07
C TYR A 328 -23.48 6.32 -12.73
N CYS A 329 -23.49 6.77 -13.97
CA CYS A 329 -22.29 7.26 -14.66
C CYS A 329 -22.48 8.74 -14.96
N LEU A 330 -21.57 9.57 -14.47
CA LEU A 330 -21.54 11.00 -14.71
C LEU A 330 -20.33 11.36 -15.60
N ASP A 331 -20.48 12.39 -16.41
CA ASP A 331 -19.35 13.06 -17.06
C ASP A 331 -18.48 13.74 -16.00
N GLY A 332 -17.19 13.41 -15.94
CA GLY A 332 -16.30 13.89 -14.89
C GLY A 332 -16.05 15.40 -14.96
N LYS A 333 -16.18 16.01 -16.14
CA LYS A 333 -15.96 17.44 -16.34
C LYS A 333 -17.20 18.27 -16.03
N SER A 334 -18.39 17.81 -16.40
CA SER A 334 -19.62 18.59 -16.26
C SER A 334 -20.60 18.09 -15.20
N GLY A 335 -20.36 16.92 -14.59
CA GLY A 335 -21.28 16.28 -13.65
C GLY A 335 -22.59 15.82 -14.28
N LYS A 336 -22.69 15.78 -15.61
CA LYS A 336 -23.92 15.41 -16.30
C LYS A 336 -24.05 13.90 -16.29
N LYS A 337 -25.23 13.40 -15.88
CA LYS A 337 -25.54 11.97 -15.98
C LYS A 337 -25.48 11.53 -17.44
N LEU A 338 -24.60 10.58 -17.72
CA LEU A 338 -24.45 9.93 -19.02
C LEU A 338 -25.43 8.76 -19.13
N TRP A 339 -25.48 7.91 -18.10
CA TRP A 339 -26.40 6.78 -18.01
C TRP A 339 -26.61 6.32 -16.56
N GLU A 340 -27.61 5.47 -16.34
CA GLU A 340 -27.84 4.76 -15.09
C GLU A 340 -28.30 3.31 -15.36
N ASN A 341 -27.95 2.38 -14.46
CA ASN A 341 -28.40 0.98 -14.51
C ASN A 341 -28.86 0.53 -13.12
N SER A 342 -30.12 0.11 -13.01
CA SER A 342 -30.74 -0.40 -11.78
C SER A 342 -31.01 -1.91 -11.78
N ASN A 343 -30.75 -2.60 -12.89
CA ASN A 343 -31.10 -4.01 -13.07
C ASN A 343 -30.04 -4.95 -12.51
N ASP A 344 -28.77 -4.55 -12.57
CA ASP A 344 -27.62 -5.43 -12.34
C ASP A 344 -26.80 -5.06 -11.09
N VAL A 345 -27.41 -4.28 -10.18
CA VAL A 345 -26.74 -3.66 -9.03
C VAL A 345 -27.49 -3.98 -7.75
N GLY A 346 -26.93 -4.88 -6.93
CA GLY A 346 -27.35 -5.08 -5.54
C GLY A 346 -26.62 -4.06 -4.67
N GLY A 347 -27.35 -3.24 -3.92
CA GLY A 347 -26.78 -2.13 -3.14
C GLY A 347 -25.60 -2.51 -2.24
N GLY A 348 -24.75 -1.53 -1.94
CA GLY A 348 -23.47 -1.76 -1.27
C GLY A 348 -22.46 -2.34 -2.26
N ALA A 349 -22.34 -1.71 -3.43
CA ALA A 349 -21.48 -2.17 -4.51
C ALA A 349 -20.04 -1.67 -4.34
N VAL A 350 -19.06 -2.54 -4.61
CA VAL A 350 -17.67 -2.12 -4.88
C VAL A 350 -17.49 -2.00 -6.39
N ILE A 351 -17.00 -0.85 -6.85
CA ILE A 351 -16.84 -0.53 -8.27
C ILE A 351 -15.37 -0.66 -8.67
N TYR A 352 -15.09 -1.50 -9.66
CA TYR A 352 -13.73 -1.74 -10.16
C TYR A 352 -13.66 -1.55 -11.68
N PRO A 353 -13.15 -0.41 -12.17
CA PRO A 353 -12.96 -0.19 -13.60
C PRO A 353 -11.72 -0.93 -14.11
N TYR A 354 -11.84 -1.64 -15.22
CA TYR A 354 -10.72 -2.33 -15.85
C TYR A 354 -10.95 -2.55 -17.35
N ARG A 355 -9.97 -2.14 -18.18
CA ARG A 355 -9.95 -2.37 -19.64
C ARG A 355 -11.26 -2.02 -20.37
N GLY A 356 -11.84 -0.87 -20.04
CA GLY A 356 -13.05 -0.39 -20.69
C GLY A 356 -14.36 -0.94 -20.11
N LYS A 357 -14.29 -1.68 -19.00
CA LYS A 357 -15.44 -2.27 -18.31
C LYS A 357 -15.51 -1.80 -16.86
N ILE A 358 -16.71 -1.84 -16.31
CA ILE A 358 -17.01 -1.57 -14.89
C ILE A 358 -17.44 -2.89 -14.26
N TYR A 359 -16.62 -3.38 -13.35
CA TYR A 359 -16.93 -4.56 -12.56
C TYR A 359 -17.58 -4.14 -11.24
N LEU A 360 -18.67 -4.80 -10.88
CA LEU A 360 -19.39 -4.55 -9.63
C LEU A 360 -19.44 -5.82 -8.81
N THR A 361 -19.17 -5.72 -7.52
CA THR A 361 -19.48 -6.78 -6.55
C THR A 361 -20.46 -6.25 -5.53
N SER A 362 -21.57 -6.96 -5.33
CA SER A 362 -22.58 -6.59 -4.32
C SER A 362 -22.34 -7.31 -3.00
N TYR A 363 -22.72 -6.67 -1.89
CA TYR A 363 -22.59 -7.24 -0.56
C TYR A 363 -23.42 -8.53 -0.36
N TYR A 364 -24.58 -8.65 -1.03
CA TYR A 364 -25.50 -9.77 -0.85
C TYR A 364 -25.27 -10.97 -1.80
N GLY A 365 -24.21 -11.00 -2.63
CA GLY A 365 -23.98 -12.17 -3.47
C GLY A 365 -22.67 -12.23 -4.27
N ASN A 366 -22.37 -13.44 -4.75
CA ASN A 366 -21.24 -13.79 -5.63
C ASN A 366 -21.36 -13.23 -7.07
N VAL A 367 -22.15 -12.17 -7.29
CA VAL A 367 -22.42 -11.64 -8.63
C VAL A 367 -21.38 -10.58 -8.94
N LEU A 368 -20.41 -10.96 -9.78
CA LEU A 368 -19.56 -10.04 -10.51
C LEU A 368 -20.34 -9.58 -11.73
N THR A 369 -20.99 -8.41 -11.65
CA THR A 369 -21.57 -7.77 -12.84
C THR A 369 -20.44 -7.11 -13.61
N CYS A 370 -20.40 -7.30 -14.93
CA CYS A 370 -19.45 -6.63 -15.82
C CYS A 370 -20.25 -5.79 -16.82
N LEU A 371 -20.15 -4.47 -16.69
CA LEU A 371 -20.84 -3.51 -17.55
C LEU A 371 -19.86 -2.82 -18.48
N ASP A 372 -20.32 -2.46 -19.66
CA ASP A 372 -19.60 -1.55 -20.53
C ASP A 372 -19.50 -0.14 -19.94
N LYS A 373 -18.31 0.47 -19.95
CA LYS A 373 -18.09 1.77 -19.29
C LYS A 373 -18.90 2.92 -19.93
N ASP A 374 -19.19 2.83 -21.22
CA ASP A 374 -19.79 3.92 -21.99
C ASP A 374 -21.31 3.75 -22.10
N SER A 375 -21.81 2.51 -22.10
CA SER A 375 -23.25 2.22 -22.24
C SER A 375 -23.94 1.69 -20.98
N GLY A 376 -23.20 1.18 -20.00
CA GLY A 376 -23.76 0.60 -18.78
C GLY A 376 -24.51 -0.72 -18.99
N ALA A 377 -24.30 -1.39 -20.15
CA ALA A 377 -24.94 -2.62 -20.57
C ALA A 377 -24.00 -3.83 -20.59
#